data_AF-A0A8R1EQ97-F1
#
_entry.id   AF-A0A8R1EQ97-F1
#
_cell.length_a   1.000
_cell.length_b   1.000
_cell.length_c   1.000
_cell.angle_alpha   90.00
_cell.angle_beta   90.00
_cell.angle_gamma   90.00
#
_symmetry.space_group_name_H-M   'P 1'
#
loop_
_entity.id
_entity.type
_entity.pdbx_description
1 polymer ?
#
loop_
_entity_poly.entity_id
_entity_poly.type
_entity_poly.pdbx_seq_one_letter_code
_entity_poly.pdbx_strand_id
1 'polypeptide(L)'
;MEEYKERHENDDEQYEYDEDGNIIWTWKKVIDPLPDIDHSQIDYPKFNKNFYEEHGDIKRLHYMEVVRLQNTLNLRIGGRETPRPVCSFAHFSFDKLLMEAIRKSEYEQPTPIQAM
;
A
#
# COMPACT_ATOMS: atom_id res chain seq x y z
N MET A 1 -22.24 -33.97 22.78
CA MET A 1 -21.63 -34.01 24.12
C MET A 1 -20.98 -35.38 24.24
N GLU A 2 -19.76 -35.49 23.75
CA GLU A 2 -18.86 -36.67 23.74
C GLU A 2 -17.76 -36.25 22.75
N GLU A 3 -16.45 -36.31 22.99
CA GLU A 3 -15.66 -37.09 23.94
C GLU A 3 -14.29 -36.38 24.00
N TYR A 4 -13.87 -35.85 25.15
CA TYR A 4 -12.51 -35.30 25.30
C TYR A 4 -11.55 -36.48 25.43
N LYS A 5 -10.93 -36.88 24.31
CA LYS A 5 -9.88 -37.89 24.32
C LYS A 5 -8.57 -37.26 24.82
N GLU A 6 -8.35 -37.45 26.11
CA GLU A 6 -7.08 -37.53 26.83
C GLU A 6 -5.82 -37.43 25.94
N ARG A 7 -5.07 -36.32 26.04
CA ARG A 7 -3.75 -36.20 25.42
C ARG A 7 -2.68 -36.56 26.45
N HIS A 8 -2.17 -37.78 26.29
CA HIS A 8 -0.94 -38.36 26.82
C HIS A 8 0.01 -37.40 27.56
N GLU A 9 0.20 -37.70 28.84
CA GLU A 9 1.37 -37.29 29.63
C GLU A 9 2.64 -38.01 29.15
N ASN A 10 3.72 -37.23 29.02
CA ASN A 10 5.13 -37.60 28.80
C ASN A 10 5.53 -38.14 27.42
N ASP A 11 6.05 -37.24 26.58
CA ASP A 11 7.25 -37.51 25.76
C ASP A 11 8.14 -36.27 25.88
N ASP A 12 9.39 -36.44 26.30
CA ASP A 12 10.43 -35.40 26.26
C ASP A 12 10.66 -35.00 24.79
N GLU A 13 9.89 -34.02 24.28
CA GLU A 13 10.07 -33.49 22.93
C GLU A 13 11.44 -32.81 22.82
N GLN A 14 12.41 -33.52 22.25
CA GLN A 14 13.70 -32.93 21.86
C GLN A 14 13.46 -31.88 20.76
N TYR A 15 13.49 -30.61 21.15
CA TYR A 15 13.51 -29.49 20.20
C TYR A 15 14.93 -29.34 19.64
N GLU A 16 15.07 -29.48 18.32
CA GLU A 16 16.29 -29.02 17.64
C GLU A 16 16.21 -27.50 17.49
N TYR A 17 17.31 -26.84 17.81
CA TYR A 17 17.46 -25.39 17.68
C TYR A 17 18.48 -25.09 16.58
N ASP A 18 18.20 -24.08 15.76
CA ASP A 18 19.19 -23.56 14.82
C ASP A 18 20.31 -22.78 15.54
N GLU A 19 21.32 -22.33 14.80
CA GLU A 19 22.49 -21.60 15.35
C GLU A 19 22.09 -20.28 16.03
N ASP A 20 20.90 -19.75 15.72
CA ASP A 20 20.30 -18.55 16.32
C ASP A 20 19.35 -18.85 17.50
N GLY A 21 19.18 -20.12 17.87
CA GLY A 21 18.34 -20.53 19.00
C GLY A 21 16.84 -20.57 18.72
N ASN A 22 16.41 -20.61 17.45
CA ASN A 22 15.02 -20.83 17.08
C ASN A 22 14.70 -22.32 16.99
N ILE A 23 13.49 -22.70 17.41
CA ILE A 23 13.01 -24.09 17.29
C ILE A 23 12.82 -24.42 15.80
N ILE A 24 13.53 -25.44 15.33
CA ILE A 24 13.39 -25.98 13.98
C ILE A 24 12.13 -26.85 13.95
N TRP A 25 11.04 -26.33 13.39
CA TRP A 25 9.80 -27.10 13.24
C TRP A 25 10.00 -28.20 12.18
N THR A 26 10.15 -29.46 12.62
CA THR A 26 10.36 -30.60 11.71
C THR A 26 9.09 -31.08 11.01
N TRP A 27 7.92 -30.55 11.40
CA TRP A 27 6.62 -30.84 10.78
C TRP A 27 5.91 -29.57 10.30
N LYS A 28 5.25 -29.68 9.14
CA LYS A 28 4.31 -28.64 8.69
C LYS A 28 3.09 -28.69 9.60
N LYS A 29 2.92 -27.68 10.45
CA LYS A 29 1.67 -27.50 11.19
C LYS A 29 0.53 -27.34 10.18
N VAL A 30 -0.46 -28.21 10.25
CA VAL A 30 -1.72 -28.01 9.52
C VAL A 30 -2.40 -26.81 10.18
N ILE A 31 -2.36 -25.66 9.49
CA ILE A 31 -3.03 -24.44 9.93
C ILE A 31 -4.47 -24.55 9.45
N ASP A 32 -5.42 -24.58 10.38
CA ASP A 32 -6.85 -24.48 10.05
C ASP A 32 -7.12 -23.06 9.54
N PRO A 33 -7.58 -22.88 8.29
CA PRO A 33 -7.83 -21.55 7.75
C PRO A 33 -8.99 -20.89 8.50
N LEU A 34 -8.84 -19.59 8.77
CA LEU A 34 -9.93 -18.81 9.34
C LEU A 34 -11.14 -18.81 8.39
N PRO A 35 -12.37 -18.81 8.92
CA PRO A 35 -13.56 -18.69 8.09
C PRO A 35 -13.57 -17.34 7.34
N ASP A 36 -14.09 -17.36 6.11
CA ASP A 36 -14.22 -16.17 5.28
C ASP A 36 -15.19 -15.15 5.91
N ILE A 37 -14.82 -13.87 5.90
CA ILE A 37 -15.62 -12.79 6.47
C ILE A 37 -16.46 -12.13 5.37
N ASP A 38 -17.78 -12.11 5.56
CA ASP A 38 -18.69 -11.34 4.70
C ASP A 38 -18.76 -9.88 5.16
N HIS A 39 -18.00 -9.03 4.47
CA HIS A 39 -17.96 -7.59 4.73
C HIS A 39 -19.29 -6.87 4.46
N SER A 40 -20.25 -7.49 3.76
CA SER A 40 -21.58 -6.91 3.53
C SER A 40 -22.44 -6.86 4.79
N GLN A 41 -22.14 -7.70 5.80
CA GLN A 41 -22.85 -7.76 7.08
C GLN A 41 -22.28 -6.81 8.13
N ILE A 42 -21.20 -6.09 7.82
CA ILE A 42 -20.52 -5.17 8.74
C ILE A 42 -20.87 -3.73 8.37
N ASP A 43 -21.44 -2.97 9.30
CA ASP A 43 -21.69 -1.54 9.11
C ASP A 43 -20.41 -0.73 9.36
N TYR A 44 -19.80 -0.23 8.28
CA TYR A 44 -18.59 0.58 8.35
C TYR A 44 -18.91 2.08 8.39
N PRO A 45 -18.18 2.86 9.21
CA PRO A 45 -18.27 4.32 9.15
C PRO A 45 -17.97 4.85 7.75
N LYS A 46 -18.77 5.81 7.29
CA LYS A 46 -18.53 6.48 6.02
C LYS A 46 -17.24 7.30 6.11
N PHE A 47 -16.44 7.26 5.06
CA PHE A 47 -15.23 8.08 4.92
C PHE A 47 -15.17 8.71 3.53
N ASN A 48 -14.44 9.81 3.41
CA ASN A 48 -14.20 10.42 2.11
C ASN A 48 -13.02 9.74 1.42
N LYS A 49 -13.29 9.04 0.32
CA LYS A 49 -12.26 8.41 -0.52
C LYS A 49 -11.72 9.33 -1.62
N ASN A 50 -12.57 10.22 -2.14
CA ASN A 50 -12.24 11.05 -3.30
C ASN A 50 -12.09 12.50 -2.85
N PHE A 51 -10.89 12.84 -2.41
CA PHE A 51 -10.53 14.20 -1.97
C PHE A 51 -9.54 14.89 -2.91
N TYR A 52 -9.09 14.20 -3.97
CA TYR A 52 -8.17 14.78 -4.95
C TYR A 52 -8.88 15.84 -5.79
N GLU A 53 -8.37 17.07 -5.73
CA GLU A 53 -8.75 18.17 -6.60
C GLU A 53 -7.56 18.55 -7.48
N GLU A 54 -7.74 18.46 -8.79
CA GLU A 54 -6.69 18.74 -9.76
C GLU A 54 -6.28 20.22 -9.72
N HIS A 55 -4.98 20.48 -9.59
CA HIS A 55 -4.45 21.84 -9.63
C HIS A 55 -4.83 22.53 -10.95
N GLY A 56 -5.16 23.82 -10.88
CA GLY A 56 -5.64 24.58 -12.03
C GLY A 56 -4.70 24.52 -13.24
N ASP A 57 -3.39 24.44 -13.02
CA ASP A 57 -2.39 24.38 -14.08
C ASP A 57 -2.45 23.04 -14.84
N ILE A 58 -2.65 21.94 -14.12
CA ILE A 58 -2.76 20.59 -14.69
C ILE A 58 -4.10 20.42 -15.42
N LYS A 59 -5.17 20.97 -14.84
CA LYS A 59 -6.51 21.02 -15.45
C LYS A 59 -6.52 21.79 -16.77
N ARG A 60 -5.70 22.84 -16.89
CA ARG A 60 -5.57 23.66 -18.10
C ARG A 60 -4.71 23.01 -19.20
N LEU A 61 -3.94 21.96 -18.90
CA LEU A 61 -3.12 21.29 -19.91
C LEU A 61 -3.99 20.75 -21.05
N HIS A 62 -3.54 20.94 -22.29
CA HIS A 62 -4.18 20.31 -23.43
C HIS A 62 -3.69 18.86 -23.59
N TYR A 63 -4.44 18.02 -24.31
CA TYR A 63 -4.09 16.62 -24.52
C TYR A 63 -2.64 16.42 -25.03
N MET A 64 -2.21 17.23 -26.01
CA MET A 64 -0.84 17.14 -26.53
C MET A 64 0.23 17.50 -25.49
N GLU A 65 -0.07 18.41 -24.57
CA GLU A 65 0.86 18.79 -23.49
C GLU A 65 0.96 17.67 -22.44
N VAL A 66 -0.17 17.03 -22.14
CA VAL A 66 -0.20 15.84 -21.26
C VAL A 66 0.64 14.71 -21.85
N VAL A 67 0.48 14.41 -23.14
CA VAL A 67 1.27 13.37 -23.82
C VAL A 67 2.75 13.75 -23.86
N ARG A 68 3.08 15.02 -24.11
CA ARG A 68 4.48 15.50 -24.03
C ARG A 68 5.06 15.30 -22.63
N LEU A 69 4.31 15.65 -21.58
CA LEU A 69 4.75 15.48 -20.20
C LEU A 69 4.96 14.00 -19.84
N GLN A 70 4.06 13.12 -20.27
CA GLN A 70 4.22 11.66 -20.11
C GLN A 70 5.50 11.17 -20.78
N ASN A 71 5.77 11.60 -22.01
CA ASN A 71 6.97 11.21 -22.74
C ASN A 71 8.25 11.75 -22.06
N THR A 72 8.24 13.01 -21.59
CA THR A 72 9.38 13.61 -20.89
C THR A 72 9.70 12.87 -19.59
N LEU A 73 8.69 12.42 -18.86
CA LEU A 73 8.83 11.66 -17.62
C LEU A 73 8.99 10.15 -17.87
N ASN A 74 9.00 9.70 -19.12
CA ASN A 74 9.06 8.31 -19.53
C ASN A 74 7.97 7.43 -18.88
N LEU A 75 6.75 7.97 -18.80
CA LEU A 75 5.58 7.35 -18.18
C LEU A 75 4.73 6.60 -19.21
N ARG A 76 4.31 5.39 -18.84
CA ARG A 76 3.36 4.59 -19.60
C ARG A 76 2.11 4.36 -18.77
N ILE A 77 1.00 4.95 -19.20
CA ILE A 77 -0.26 4.92 -18.47
C ILE A 77 -1.23 3.99 -19.19
N GLY A 78 -1.88 3.11 -18.43
CA GLY A 78 -2.98 2.27 -18.88
C GLY A 78 -4.18 2.40 -17.94
N GLY A 79 -5.38 2.24 -18.49
CA GLY A 79 -6.63 2.33 -17.72
C GLY A 79 -7.59 3.39 -18.28
N ARG A 80 -8.77 3.45 -17.67
CA ARG A 80 -9.81 4.44 -18.00
C ARG A 80 -9.79 5.53 -16.94
N GLU A 81 -9.94 6.79 -17.36
CA GLU A 81 -10.06 7.97 -16.46
C GLU A 81 -8.86 8.17 -15.51
N THR A 82 -7.65 7.91 -15.98
CA THR A 82 -6.44 8.14 -15.17
C THR A 82 -6.22 9.64 -14.95
N PRO A 83 -5.86 10.08 -13.73
CA PRO A 83 -5.50 11.47 -13.46
C PRO A 83 -4.31 11.90 -14.33
N ARG A 84 -4.22 13.21 -14.57
CA ARG A 84 -3.15 13.78 -15.37
C ARG A 84 -1.86 13.84 -14.56
N PRO A 85 -0.69 13.59 -15.18
CA PRO A 85 0.58 13.65 -14.48
C PRO A 85 0.91 15.07 -14.04
N VAL A 86 1.62 15.19 -12.93
CA VAL A 86 1.99 16.47 -12.31
C VAL A 86 3.51 16.66 -12.30
N CYS A 87 3.98 17.89 -12.55
CA CYS A 87 5.42 18.19 -12.66
C CYS A 87 6.01 18.95 -11.46
N SER A 88 5.22 19.26 -10.43
CA SER A 88 5.65 20.05 -9.27
C SER A 88 4.96 19.60 -7.99
N PHE A 89 5.67 19.65 -6.87
CA PHE A 89 5.11 19.37 -5.54
C PHE A 89 3.95 20.30 -5.18
N ALA A 90 3.92 21.51 -5.74
CA ALA A 90 2.82 22.46 -5.54
C ALA A 90 1.47 21.97 -6.11
N HIS A 91 1.47 21.01 -7.04
CA HIS A 91 0.26 20.50 -7.67
C HIS A 91 -0.48 19.44 -6.84
N PHE A 92 0.14 18.89 -5.79
CA PHE A 92 -0.45 17.83 -4.96
C PHE A 92 -1.30 18.37 -3.80
N SER A 93 -1.42 19.70 -3.66
CA SER A 93 -2.18 20.34 -2.58
C SER A 93 -1.76 19.87 -1.17
N PHE A 94 -0.46 19.61 -0.99
CA PHE A 94 0.10 19.19 0.30
C PHE A 94 -0.03 20.29 1.36
N ASP A 95 -0.07 19.87 2.61
CA ASP A 95 -0.05 20.76 3.76
C ASP A 95 1.29 21.50 3.86
N LYS A 96 1.27 22.65 4.53
CA LYS A 96 2.45 23.52 4.64
C LYS A 96 3.62 22.83 5.33
N LEU A 97 3.35 21.96 6.30
CA LEU A 97 4.38 21.28 7.07
C LEU A 97 5.10 20.23 6.20
N LEU A 98 4.37 19.45 5.41
CA LEU A 98 4.97 18.55 4.42
C LEU A 98 5.75 19.31 3.35
N MET A 99 5.21 20.39 2.80
CA MET A 99 5.93 21.22 1.82
C MET A 99 7.23 21.82 2.38
N GLU A 100 7.24 22.21 3.64
CA GLU A 100 8.46 22.68 4.32
C GLU A 100 9.49 21.57 4.49
N ALA A 101 9.05 20.35 4.84
CA ALA A 101 9.92 19.18 4.95
C ALA A 101 10.55 18.82 3.59
N ILE A 102 9.76 18.78 2.51
CA ILE A 102 10.24 18.52 1.14
C ILE A 102 11.32 19.52 0.75
N ARG A 103 11.11 20.81 1.06
CA ARG A 103 12.08 21.88 0.78
C ARG A 103 13.35 21.75 1.63
N LYS A 104 13.24 21.37 2.90
CA LYS A 104 14.40 21.10 3.78
C LYS A 104 15.23 19.92 3.30
N SER A 105 14.60 18.94 2.67
CA SER A 105 15.27 17.80 2.04
C SER A 105 15.80 18.08 0.63
N GLU A 106 15.73 19.34 0.18
CA GLU A 106 16.28 19.79 -1.12
C GLU A 106 15.68 19.07 -2.33
N TYR A 107 14.44 18.56 -2.21
CA TYR A 107 13.73 17.98 -3.33
C TYR A 107 13.12 19.08 -4.22
N GLU A 108 13.57 19.14 -5.47
CA GLU A 108 13.10 20.16 -6.43
C GLU A 108 11.83 19.74 -7.15
N GLN A 109 11.74 18.47 -7.58
CA GLN A 109 10.65 17.94 -8.39
C GLN A 109 10.24 16.53 -7.95
N PRO A 110 8.95 16.16 -8.10
CA PRO A 110 8.53 14.78 -7.88
C PRO A 110 9.22 13.86 -8.88
N THR A 111 9.62 12.69 -8.42
CA THR A 111 10.13 11.64 -9.32
C THR A 111 9.03 11.20 -10.30
N PRO A 112 9.38 10.61 -11.46
CA PRO A 112 8.38 10.16 -12.43
C PRO A 112 7.28 9.28 -11.82
N ILE A 113 7.64 8.37 -10.90
CA ILE A 113 6.66 7.51 -10.24
C ILE A 113 5.73 8.28 -9.28
N GLN A 114 6.21 9.37 -8.67
CA GLN A 114 5.41 10.25 -7.81
C GLN A 114 4.54 11.22 -8.61
N ALA A 115 4.95 11.57 -9.83
CA ALA A 115 4.21 12.44 -10.73
C ALA A 115 2.92 11.81 -11.27
N MET A 116 2.69 10.52 -11.01
CA MET A 116 1.52 9.74 -11.42
C MET A 116 0.53 9.49 -10.28
#